data_AF-A0A3P6BVP7-F1
#
_entry.id   AF-A0A3P6BVP7-F1
#
_cell.length_a   1.000
_cell.length_b   1.000
_cell.length_c   1.000
_cell.angle_alpha   90.00
_cell.angle_beta   90.00
_cell.angle_gamma   90.00
#
_symmetry.space_group_name_H-M   'P 1'
#
loop_
_entity.id
_entity.type
_entity.pdbx_description
1 polymer ?
#
loop_
_entity_poly.entity_id
_entity_poly.type
_entity_poly.pdbx_seq_one_letter_code
_entity_poly.pdbx_strand_id
1 'polypeptide(L)'
;MREFESIEVLTQVSWNSIIDACMKTGDTERALEVFKLAPERNIITWTTMIAGYGKNGDGEQALRFFVEMMRSEVYSDHFAYGAVLHACSGLALLGQGRMVHSCLIHRGFQGYAYVGNALVNLYAKCGDINESNRAFGDISSKDLVSWNTMLFAFGVHGLADQALKLYEDMIAPGLKPDNVTFIGLLTTCSHSGLVEEGCKIFKSMVEDYGVALEVDHVTCMIDMFGRSGHLAEAKELATAYNSLVNNASSNNNSSWEALLGACSTHWHTELGREVSKVLKIAEPSEEMSFVLLTNLYCSSGRWKEAEDVRREMVERGMKKTPGCSWIEVGNQVSAFVVGDCTSNPRIEELSETISCLQYDM
;
A
#
# COMPACT_ATOMS: atom_id res chain seq x y z
N MET A 1 -19.45 7.28 -21.50
CA MET A 1 -19.01 6.20 -22.42
C MET A 1 -20.14 5.79 -23.40
N ARG A 2 -20.87 6.76 -23.99
CA ARG A 2 -21.92 6.51 -25.02
C ARG A 2 -21.40 6.58 -26.46
N GLU A 3 -20.15 7.00 -26.66
CA GLU A 3 -19.53 7.15 -27.99
C GLU A 3 -18.89 5.87 -28.53
N PHE A 4 -18.74 4.81 -27.71
CA PHE A 4 -18.15 3.55 -28.16
C PHE A 4 -19.17 2.56 -28.71
N GLU A 5 -20.46 2.76 -28.45
CA GLU A 5 -21.56 1.97 -29.04
C GLU A 5 -21.85 2.38 -30.50
N SER A 6 -21.23 3.46 -30.99
CA SER A 6 -21.37 3.95 -32.38
C SER A 6 -20.23 3.55 -33.31
N ILE A 7 -19.29 2.70 -32.88
CA ILE A 7 -18.16 2.24 -33.69
C ILE A 7 -18.52 0.90 -34.34
N GLU A 8 -18.75 0.88 -35.66
CA GLU A 8 -19.16 -0.32 -36.41
C GLU A 8 -18.08 -1.43 -36.45
N VAL A 9 -16.80 -1.12 -36.22
CA VAL A 9 -15.72 -2.11 -36.11
C VAL A 9 -14.70 -1.69 -35.03
N LEU A 10 -14.66 -2.41 -33.92
CA LEU A 10 -13.65 -2.20 -32.87
C LEU A 10 -12.30 -2.78 -33.28
N THR A 11 -11.25 -1.96 -33.20
CA THR A 11 -9.86 -2.40 -33.41
C THR A 11 -9.32 -3.10 -32.16
N GLN A 12 -8.20 -3.84 -32.29
CA GLN A 12 -7.52 -4.45 -31.14
C GLN A 12 -7.15 -3.42 -30.05
N VAL A 13 -6.76 -2.20 -30.48
CA VAL A 13 -6.46 -1.10 -29.55
C VAL A 13 -7.74 -0.66 -28.82
N SER A 14 -8.86 -0.54 -29.54
CA SER A 14 -10.16 -0.18 -28.95
C SER A 14 -10.59 -1.19 -27.88
N TRP A 15 -10.45 -2.49 -28.15
CA TRP A 15 -10.73 -3.54 -27.16
C TRP A 15 -9.85 -3.39 -25.90
N ASN A 16 -8.54 -3.23 -26.08
CA ASN A 16 -7.60 -3.05 -24.96
C ASN A 16 -7.90 -1.79 -24.15
N SER A 17 -8.29 -0.68 -24.80
CA SER A 17 -8.67 0.56 -24.13
C SER A 17 -9.97 0.45 -23.34
N ILE A 18 -10.97 -0.30 -23.84
CA ILE A 18 -12.22 -0.52 -23.10
C ILE A 18 -11.93 -1.37 -21.85
N ILE A 19 -11.14 -2.43 -21.97
CA ILE A 19 -10.74 -3.26 -20.83
C ILE A 19 -9.98 -2.44 -19.79
N ASP A 20 -8.99 -1.64 -20.21
CA ASP A 20 -8.21 -0.77 -19.32
C ASP A 20 -9.11 0.25 -18.60
N ALA A 21 -10.08 0.85 -19.31
CA ALA A 21 -11.03 1.77 -18.72
C ALA A 21 -11.92 1.09 -17.66
N CYS A 22 -12.46 -0.09 -17.95
CA CYS A 22 -13.27 -0.87 -17.00
C CYS A 22 -12.45 -1.26 -15.75
N MET A 23 -11.21 -1.72 -15.95
CA MET A 23 -10.32 -2.07 -14.85
C MET A 23 -10.00 -0.88 -13.96
N LYS A 24 -9.76 0.31 -14.54
CA LYS A 24 -9.52 1.56 -13.79
C LYS A 24 -10.73 2.03 -12.98
N THR A 25 -11.95 1.71 -13.43
CA THR A 25 -13.18 2.04 -12.68
C THR A 25 -13.58 0.95 -11.67
N GLY A 26 -12.80 -0.12 -11.53
CA GLY A 26 -13.12 -1.26 -10.66
C GLY A 26 -14.24 -2.17 -11.19
N ASP A 27 -14.72 -1.96 -12.42
CA ASP A 27 -15.75 -2.78 -13.05
C ASP A 27 -15.12 -4.02 -13.69
N THR A 28 -14.66 -4.93 -12.82
CA THR A 28 -13.93 -6.13 -13.22
C THR A 28 -14.81 -7.13 -13.97
N GLU A 29 -16.11 -7.13 -13.73
CA GLU A 29 -17.07 -7.99 -14.42
C GLU A 29 -17.21 -7.58 -15.89
N ARG A 30 -17.45 -6.30 -16.16
CA ARG A 30 -17.53 -5.78 -17.53
C ARG A 30 -16.19 -5.95 -18.26
N ALA A 31 -15.07 -5.72 -17.58
CA ALA A 31 -13.75 -5.96 -18.17
C ALA A 31 -13.59 -7.42 -18.63
N LEU A 32 -14.05 -8.38 -17.83
CA LEU A 32 -14.03 -9.81 -18.16
C LEU A 32 -14.95 -10.16 -19.34
N GLU A 33 -16.14 -9.56 -19.42
CA GLU A 33 -17.05 -9.74 -20.56
C GLU A 33 -16.41 -9.24 -21.87
N VAL A 34 -15.85 -8.02 -21.84
CA VAL A 34 -15.17 -7.41 -22.99
C VAL A 34 -13.96 -8.25 -23.41
N PHE A 35 -13.18 -8.76 -22.45
CA PHE A 35 -12.08 -9.68 -22.71
C PHE A 35 -12.51 -10.97 -23.42
N LYS A 36 -13.66 -11.54 -23.02
CA LYS A 36 -14.24 -12.74 -23.64
C LYS A 36 -14.76 -12.46 -25.04
N LEU A 37 -15.27 -11.25 -25.31
CA LEU A 37 -15.77 -10.84 -26.62
C LEU A 37 -14.66 -10.43 -27.61
N ALA A 38 -13.48 -10.05 -27.11
CA ALA A 38 -12.35 -9.66 -27.94
C ALA A 38 -11.98 -10.79 -28.95
N PRO A 39 -11.98 -10.51 -30.27
CA PRO A 39 -11.68 -11.52 -31.30
C PRO A 39 -10.27 -12.09 -31.20
N GLU A 40 -9.31 -11.25 -30.79
CA GLU A 40 -7.92 -11.61 -30.55
C GLU A 40 -7.50 -11.14 -29.15
N ARG A 41 -6.70 -11.97 -28.45
CA ARG A 41 -6.17 -11.65 -27.12
C ARG A 41 -4.65 -11.67 -27.18
N ASN A 42 -4.09 -10.52 -27.51
CA ASN A 42 -2.65 -10.36 -27.58
C ASN A 42 -2.06 -10.07 -26.19
N ILE A 43 -0.73 -9.97 -26.12
CA ILE A 43 0.00 -9.73 -24.87
C ILE A 43 -0.50 -8.50 -24.09
N ILE A 44 -0.92 -7.44 -24.79
CA ILE A 44 -1.44 -6.23 -24.16
C ILE A 44 -2.79 -6.54 -23.50
N THR A 45 -3.68 -7.27 -24.18
CA THR A 45 -4.98 -7.70 -23.64
C THR A 45 -4.82 -8.47 -22.33
N TRP A 46 -3.91 -9.44 -22.29
CA TRP A 46 -3.62 -10.21 -21.08
C TRP A 46 -2.97 -9.37 -19.98
N THR A 47 -1.98 -8.54 -20.33
CA THR A 47 -1.28 -7.68 -19.37
C THR A 47 -2.22 -6.67 -18.72
N THR A 48 -3.17 -6.11 -19.46
CA THR A 48 -4.20 -5.21 -18.92
C THR A 48 -5.10 -5.93 -17.91
N MET A 49 -5.50 -7.18 -18.17
CA MET A 49 -6.28 -7.96 -17.21
C MET A 49 -5.49 -8.24 -15.93
N ILE A 50 -4.24 -8.70 -16.06
CA ILE A 50 -3.36 -9.03 -14.92
C ILE A 50 -3.11 -7.78 -14.07
N ALA A 51 -2.72 -6.67 -14.70
CA ALA A 51 -2.45 -5.41 -14.01
C ALA A 51 -3.72 -4.82 -13.38
N GLY A 52 -4.86 -4.93 -14.06
CA GLY A 52 -6.15 -4.44 -13.58
C GLY A 52 -6.61 -5.17 -12.33
N TYR A 53 -6.63 -6.51 -12.36
CA TYR A 53 -6.95 -7.31 -11.18
C TYR A 53 -5.98 -7.05 -10.02
N GLY A 54 -4.68 -6.97 -10.29
CA GLY A 54 -3.67 -6.65 -9.27
C GLY A 54 -3.86 -5.27 -8.61
N LYS A 55 -4.31 -4.26 -9.36
CA LYS A 55 -4.61 -2.92 -8.83
C LYS A 55 -5.92 -2.86 -8.05
N ASN A 56 -6.90 -3.67 -8.42
CA ASN A 56 -8.20 -3.76 -7.74
C ASN A 56 -8.17 -4.69 -6.51
N GLY A 57 -7.00 -5.14 -6.08
CA GLY A 57 -6.83 -6.00 -4.90
C GLY A 57 -7.14 -7.48 -5.13
N ASP A 58 -7.47 -7.88 -6.35
CA ASP A 58 -7.77 -9.27 -6.71
C ASP A 58 -6.51 -9.96 -7.29
N GLY A 59 -5.51 -10.15 -6.43
CA GLY A 59 -4.24 -10.75 -6.85
C GLY A 59 -4.37 -12.21 -7.32
N GLU A 60 -5.40 -12.94 -6.86
CA GLU A 60 -5.62 -14.33 -7.24
C GLU A 60 -6.08 -14.43 -8.70
N GLN A 61 -7.02 -13.57 -9.10
CA GLN A 61 -7.43 -13.49 -10.50
C GLN A 61 -6.26 -13.02 -11.39
N ALA A 62 -5.45 -12.07 -10.93
CA ALA A 62 -4.24 -11.66 -11.67
C ALA A 62 -3.29 -12.84 -11.94
N LEU A 63 -3.05 -13.70 -10.94
CA LEU A 63 -2.24 -14.91 -11.09
C LEU A 63 -2.87 -15.93 -12.03
N ARG A 64 -4.19 -16.16 -11.92
CA ARG A 64 -4.92 -17.06 -12.81
C ARG A 64 -4.81 -16.62 -14.27
N PHE A 65 -4.99 -15.33 -14.54
CA PHE A 65 -4.84 -14.77 -15.89
C PHE A 65 -3.40 -14.90 -16.42
N PHE A 66 -2.39 -14.73 -15.55
CA PHE A 66 -1.00 -14.95 -15.95
C PHE A 66 -0.75 -16.42 -16.34
N VAL A 67 -1.27 -17.37 -15.57
CA VAL A 67 -1.16 -18.81 -15.90
C VAL A 67 -1.91 -19.15 -17.19
N GLU A 68 -3.10 -18.58 -17.40
CA GLU A 68 -3.89 -18.80 -18.62
C GLU A 68 -3.21 -18.19 -19.86
N MET A 69 -2.60 -17.01 -19.73
CA MET A 69 -1.77 -16.40 -20.78
C MET A 69 -0.62 -17.32 -21.17
N MET A 70 0.10 -17.86 -20.18
CA MET A 70 1.23 -18.78 -20.41
C MET A 70 0.78 -20.10 -21.07
N ARG A 71 -0.40 -20.63 -20.69
CA ARG A 71 -1.01 -21.82 -21.31
C ARG A 71 -1.51 -21.58 -22.74
N SER A 72 -1.84 -20.34 -23.06
CA SER A 72 -2.26 -19.92 -24.41
C SER A 72 -1.07 -19.67 -25.34
N GLU A 73 0.15 -20.05 -24.92
CA GLU A 73 1.41 -19.88 -25.66
C GLU A 73 1.72 -18.43 -26.07
N VAL A 74 1.11 -17.46 -25.38
CA VAL A 74 1.42 -16.03 -25.55
C VAL A 74 2.71 -15.73 -24.78
N TYR A 75 3.74 -15.34 -25.51
CA TYR A 75 5.02 -14.96 -24.90
C TYR A 75 4.85 -13.73 -24.01
N SER A 76 5.12 -13.89 -22.72
CA SER A 76 5.13 -12.81 -21.74
C SER A 76 6.30 -11.85 -21.95
N ASP A 77 6.04 -10.57 -21.71
CA ASP A 77 7.04 -9.51 -21.71
C ASP A 77 7.28 -9.02 -20.29
N HIS A 78 8.24 -8.11 -20.15
CA HIS A 78 8.59 -7.47 -18.89
C HIS A 78 7.40 -6.76 -18.22
N PHE A 79 6.39 -6.29 -18.97
CA PHE A 79 5.19 -5.67 -18.38
C PHE A 79 4.28 -6.69 -17.70
N ALA A 80 4.01 -7.82 -18.37
CA ALA A 80 3.23 -8.92 -17.80
C ALA A 80 3.90 -9.48 -16.54
N TYR A 81 5.23 -9.63 -16.57
CA TYR A 81 6.00 -10.06 -15.40
C TYR A 81 5.90 -9.07 -14.23
N GLY A 82 6.08 -7.77 -14.47
CA GLY A 82 5.93 -6.76 -13.41
C GLY A 82 4.51 -6.73 -12.82
N ALA A 83 3.49 -6.91 -13.66
CA ALA A 83 2.09 -6.94 -13.21
C ALA A 83 1.80 -8.15 -12.30
N VAL A 84 2.25 -9.36 -12.66
CA VAL A 84 2.04 -10.53 -11.81
C VAL A 84 2.90 -10.49 -10.54
N LEU A 85 4.12 -9.92 -10.59
CA LEU A 85 4.95 -9.69 -9.40
C LEU A 85 4.27 -8.72 -8.42
N HIS A 86 3.64 -7.67 -8.93
CA HIS A 86 2.82 -6.76 -8.10
C HIS A 86 1.67 -7.50 -7.41
N ALA A 87 0.96 -8.38 -8.12
CA ALA A 87 -0.09 -9.21 -7.53
C ALA A 87 0.46 -10.16 -6.44
N CYS A 88 1.57 -10.85 -6.70
CA CYS A 88 2.25 -11.68 -5.70
C CYS A 88 2.65 -10.89 -4.45
N SER A 89 3.17 -9.68 -4.64
CA SER A 89 3.59 -8.77 -3.58
C SER A 89 2.42 -8.35 -2.69
N GLY A 90 1.26 -8.04 -3.29
CA GLY A 90 0.04 -7.69 -2.55
C GLY A 90 -0.55 -8.84 -1.74
N LEU A 91 -0.39 -10.07 -2.22
CA LEU A 91 -0.86 -11.29 -1.54
C LEU A 91 0.19 -11.93 -0.60
N ALA A 92 1.38 -11.33 -0.49
CA ALA A 92 2.54 -11.90 0.22
C ALA A 92 2.93 -13.33 -0.24
N LEU A 93 2.73 -13.64 -1.53
CA LEU A 93 2.99 -14.97 -2.12
C LEU A 93 4.45 -15.12 -2.55
N LEU A 94 5.34 -15.33 -1.58
CA LEU A 94 6.79 -15.43 -1.82
C LEU A 94 7.17 -16.62 -2.72
N GLY A 95 6.52 -17.78 -2.54
CA GLY A 95 6.82 -18.99 -3.33
C GLY A 95 6.56 -18.79 -4.82
N GLN A 96 5.36 -18.33 -5.16
CA GLN A 96 4.94 -18.02 -6.52
C GLN A 96 5.76 -16.86 -7.09
N GLY A 97 6.05 -15.84 -6.27
CA GLY A 97 6.96 -14.75 -6.63
C GLY A 97 8.35 -15.25 -7.06
N ARG A 98 8.95 -16.19 -6.32
CA ARG A 98 10.25 -16.82 -6.67
C ARG A 98 10.17 -17.66 -7.95
N MET A 99 9.06 -18.34 -8.20
CA MET A 99 8.83 -19.05 -9.46
C MET A 99 8.78 -18.08 -10.65
N VAL A 100 8.04 -16.98 -10.52
CA VAL A 100 7.96 -15.93 -11.53
C VAL A 100 9.35 -15.30 -11.76
N HIS A 101 10.08 -15.00 -10.69
CA HIS A 101 11.45 -14.47 -10.78
C HIS A 101 12.40 -15.44 -11.51
N SER A 102 12.29 -16.75 -11.26
CA SER A 102 13.09 -17.75 -11.98
C SER A 102 12.81 -17.76 -13.49
N CYS A 103 11.53 -17.69 -13.87
CA CYS A 103 11.13 -17.54 -15.27
C CYS A 103 11.69 -16.26 -15.90
N LEU A 104 11.71 -15.18 -15.13
CA LEU A 104 12.15 -13.87 -15.55
C LEU A 104 13.65 -13.82 -15.87
N ILE A 105 14.47 -14.44 -15.01
CA ILE A 105 15.91 -14.60 -15.23
C ILE A 105 16.16 -15.38 -16.52
N HIS A 106 15.40 -16.46 -16.75
CA HIS A 106 15.53 -17.26 -17.98
C HIS A 106 15.20 -16.45 -19.25
N ARG A 107 14.30 -15.46 -19.14
CA ARG A 107 13.92 -14.55 -20.24
C ARG A 107 14.86 -13.35 -20.39
N GLY A 108 15.76 -13.11 -19.44
CA GLY A 108 16.73 -12.01 -19.51
C GLY A 108 16.17 -10.64 -19.09
N PHE A 109 15.05 -10.57 -18.37
CA PHE A 109 14.44 -9.29 -17.99
C PHE A 109 14.93 -8.73 -16.64
N GLN A 110 15.81 -9.44 -15.92
CA GLN A 110 16.22 -9.08 -14.55
C GLN A 110 16.86 -7.70 -14.43
N GLY A 111 17.53 -7.22 -15.49
CA GLY A 111 18.17 -5.90 -15.50
C GLY A 111 17.23 -4.72 -15.77
N TYR A 112 15.97 -4.96 -16.15
CA TYR A 112 15.03 -3.93 -16.55
C TYR A 112 14.43 -3.25 -15.30
N ALA A 113 14.55 -1.92 -15.20
CA ALA A 113 14.14 -1.15 -14.02
C ALA A 113 12.69 -1.42 -13.58
N TYR A 114 11.73 -1.44 -14.52
CA TYR A 114 10.32 -1.71 -14.21
C TYR A 114 10.12 -3.05 -13.47
N VAL A 115 10.78 -4.10 -13.96
CA VAL A 115 10.71 -5.44 -13.38
C VAL A 115 11.50 -5.53 -12.08
N GLY A 116 12.71 -4.99 -12.05
CA GLY A 116 13.55 -4.99 -10.86
C GLY A 116 12.85 -4.29 -9.69
N ASN A 117 12.20 -3.15 -9.94
CA ASN A 117 11.41 -2.44 -8.93
C ASN A 117 10.23 -3.31 -8.43
N ALA A 118 9.58 -4.07 -9.32
CA ALA A 118 8.54 -5.03 -8.92
C ALA A 118 9.09 -6.18 -8.06
N LEU A 119 10.31 -6.66 -8.35
CA LEU A 119 11.01 -7.68 -7.53
C LEU A 119 11.41 -7.13 -6.15
N VAL A 120 11.96 -5.92 -6.09
CA VAL A 120 12.28 -5.21 -4.83
C VAL A 120 11.02 -5.13 -3.97
N ASN A 121 9.91 -4.66 -4.52
CA ASN A 121 8.64 -4.55 -3.79
C ASN A 121 8.05 -5.93 -3.40
N LEU A 122 8.14 -6.94 -4.26
CA LEU A 122 7.76 -8.32 -3.93
C LEU A 122 8.51 -8.81 -2.70
N TYR A 123 9.84 -8.82 -2.77
CA TYR A 123 10.65 -9.38 -1.70
C TYR A 123 10.53 -8.58 -0.40
N ALA A 124 10.50 -7.25 -0.48
CA ALA A 124 10.31 -6.39 0.69
C ALA A 124 8.97 -6.67 1.38
N LYS A 125 7.85 -6.72 0.65
CA LYS A 125 6.52 -6.98 1.23
C LYS A 125 6.34 -8.41 1.73
N CYS A 126 7.07 -9.36 1.15
CA CYS A 126 7.13 -10.75 1.63
C CYS A 126 8.10 -10.97 2.80
N GLY A 127 8.74 -9.92 3.32
CA GLY A 127 9.64 -10.03 4.47
C GLY A 127 11.09 -10.41 4.16
N ASP A 128 11.47 -10.55 2.89
CA ASP A 128 12.81 -10.97 2.46
C ASP A 128 13.63 -9.75 1.97
N ILE A 129 14.04 -8.90 2.91
CA ILE A 129 14.74 -7.64 2.58
C ILE A 129 16.11 -7.87 1.91
N ASN A 130 16.74 -9.02 2.16
CA ASN A 130 18.01 -9.37 1.54
C ASN A 130 17.84 -9.62 0.04
N GLU A 131 16.86 -10.42 -0.36
CA GLU A 131 16.55 -10.65 -1.78
C GLU A 131 16.03 -9.37 -2.46
N SER A 132 15.33 -8.51 -1.72
CA SER A 132 14.96 -7.17 -2.21
C SER A 132 16.19 -6.33 -2.56
N ASN A 133 17.18 -6.25 -1.67
CA ASN A 133 18.43 -5.52 -1.91
C ASN A 133 19.24 -6.12 -3.07
N ARG A 134 19.23 -7.46 -3.22
CA ARG A 134 19.85 -8.13 -4.38
C ARG A 134 19.16 -7.76 -5.68
N ALA A 135 17.83 -7.82 -5.72
CA ALA A 135 17.04 -7.42 -6.90
C ALA A 135 17.29 -5.96 -7.27
N PHE A 136 17.42 -5.06 -6.31
CA PHE A 136 17.84 -3.68 -6.55
C PHE A 136 19.25 -3.62 -7.18
N GLY A 137 20.19 -4.40 -6.64
CA GLY A 137 21.54 -4.56 -7.20
C GLY A 137 21.55 -4.94 -8.68
N ASP A 138 20.70 -5.88 -9.08
CA ASP A 138 20.61 -6.44 -10.43
C ASP A 138 20.06 -5.45 -11.49
N ILE A 139 19.39 -4.36 -11.07
CA ILE A 139 18.91 -3.32 -11.97
C ILE A 139 20.08 -2.62 -12.67
N SER A 140 20.15 -2.74 -14.00
CA SER A 140 21.28 -2.26 -14.80
C SER A 140 21.34 -0.73 -14.88
N SER A 141 20.18 -0.08 -15.03
CA SER A 141 20.06 1.38 -15.06
C SER A 141 18.99 1.80 -14.06
N LYS A 142 19.42 2.19 -12.85
CA LYS A 142 18.54 2.62 -11.77
C LYS A 142 18.03 4.03 -12.05
N ASP A 143 16.72 4.18 -12.06
CA ASP A 143 16.06 5.49 -12.11
C ASP A 143 15.63 5.91 -10.68
N LEU A 144 15.05 7.11 -10.56
CA LEU A 144 14.58 7.63 -9.27
C LEU A 144 13.54 6.69 -8.61
N VAL A 145 12.74 5.99 -9.42
CA VAL A 145 11.77 5.00 -8.92
C VAL A 145 12.49 3.82 -8.29
N SER A 146 13.59 3.33 -8.89
CA SER A 146 14.41 2.28 -8.31
C SER A 146 14.97 2.66 -6.94
N TRP A 147 15.54 3.85 -6.82
CA TRP A 147 16.08 4.34 -5.55
C TRP A 147 14.99 4.51 -4.49
N ASN A 148 13.88 5.16 -4.85
CA ASN A 148 12.75 5.37 -3.95
C ASN A 148 12.15 4.02 -3.49
N THR A 149 11.99 3.04 -4.39
CA THR A 149 11.43 1.72 -4.05
C THR A 149 12.28 1.01 -2.98
N MET A 150 13.61 1.03 -3.14
CA MET A 150 14.50 0.41 -2.16
C MET A 150 14.59 1.22 -0.85
N LEU A 151 14.50 2.55 -0.93
CA LEU A 151 14.43 3.43 0.23
C LEU A 151 13.21 3.11 1.10
N PHE A 152 12.01 2.99 0.49
CA PHE A 152 10.80 2.56 1.20
C PHE A 152 10.95 1.16 1.77
N ALA A 153 11.57 0.23 1.04
CA ALA A 153 11.82 -1.12 1.53
C ALA A 153 12.66 -1.12 2.81
N PHE A 154 13.75 -0.35 2.87
CA PHE A 154 14.53 -0.22 4.11
C PHE A 154 13.73 0.47 5.22
N GLY A 155 12.95 1.50 4.90
CA GLY A 155 12.13 2.24 5.86
C GLY A 155 11.10 1.37 6.58
N VAL A 156 10.30 0.59 5.84
CA VAL A 156 9.27 -0.27 6.43
C VAL A 156 9.85 -1.46 7.21
N HIS A 157 11.10 -1.83 6.93
CA HIS A 157 11.86 -2.84 7.66
C HIS A 157 12.66 -2.27 8.85
N GLY A 158 12.54 -0.96 9.13
CA GLY A 158 13.22 -0.29 10.25
C GLY A 158 14.73 -0.18 10.08
N LEU A 159 15.25 -0.34 8.86
CA LEU A 159 16.68 -0.31 8.54
C LEU A 159 17.14 1.11 8.18
N ALA A 160 16.93 2.08 9.08
CA ALA A 160 17.18 3.49 8.81
C ALA A 160 18.62 3.79 8.38
N ASP A 161 19.63 3.17 8.99
CA ASP A 161 21.03 3.38 8.62
C ASP A 161 21.29 3.02 7.16
N GLN A 162 20.66 1.94 6.66
CA GLN A 162 20.78 1.50 5.27
C GLN A 162 20.02 2.45 4.33
N ALA A 163 18.83 2.90 4.74
CA ALA A 163 18.04 3.88 3.98
C ALA A 163 18.75 5.22 3.82
N LEU A 164 19.33 5.78 4.91
CA LEU A 164 20.05 7.05 4.88
C LEU A 164 21.32 6.94 4.04
N LYS A 165 22.07 5.84 4.17
CA LYS A 165 23.21 5.57 3.29
C LYS A 165 22.80 5.45 1.83
N LEU A 166 21.69 4.76 1.55
CA LEU A 166 21.17 4.63 0.19
C LEU A 166 20.78 5.99 -0.41
N TYR A 167 20.24 6.89 0.41
CA TYR A 167 19.95 8.27 0.02
C TYR A 167 21.22 9.05 -0.29
N GLU A 168 22.28 8.93 0.53
CA GLU A 168 23.58 9.53 0.24
C GLU A 168 24.16 9.02 -1.09
N ASP A 169 24.10 7.72 -1.33
CA ASP A 169 24.55 7.08 -2.58
C ASP A 169 23.72 7.56 -3.79
N MET A 170 22.42 7.82 -3.59
CA MET A 170 21.52 8.36 -4.62
C MET A 170 21.91 9.78 -5.03
N ILE A 171 22.20 10.66 -4.07
CA ILE A 171 22.49 12.08 -4.35
C ILE A 171 23.94 12.34 -4.77
N ALA A 172 24.88 11.44 -4.43
CA ALA A 172 26.31 11.56 -4.79
C ALA A 172 26.56 11.80 -6.31
N PRO A 173 25.91 11.09 -7.25
CA PRO A 173 26.01 11.37 -8.68
C PRO A 173 25.22 12.61 -9.16
N GLY A 174 24.55 13.34 -8.26
CA GLY A 174 23.77 14.54 -8.57
C GLY A 174 22.31 14.28 -8.96
N LEU A 175 21.76 13.09 -8.67
CA LEU A 175 20.31 12.88 -8.79
C LEU A 175 19.60 13.77 -7.77
N LYS A 176 18.51 14.40 -8.20
CA LYS A 176 17.70 15.26 -7.34
C LYS A 176 16.59 14.44 -6.69
N PRO A 177 16.49 14.42 -5.35
CA PRO A 177 15.33 13.93 -4.63
C PRO A 177 14.04 14.60 -5.07
N ASP A 178 12.95 13.84 -5.11
CA ASP A 178 11.59 14.35 -5.37
C ASP A 178 10.69 14.19 -4.13
N ASN A 179 9.41 14.58 -4.26
CA ASN A 179 8.39 14.39 -3.23
C ASN A 179 8.41 12.94 -2.68
N VAL A 180 8.49 11.97 -3.59
CA VAL A 180 8.45 10.54 -3.24
C VAL A 180 9.69 10.12 -2.44
N THR A 181 10.87 10.66 -2.77
CA THR A 181 12.09 10.43 -1.97
C THR A 181 11.92 10.93 -0.54
N PHE A 182 11.41 12.15 -0.36
CA PHE A 182 11.24 12.72 0.97
C PHE A 182 10.17 12.00 1.79
N ILE A 183 9.06 11.56 1.19
CA ILE A 183 8.09 10.68 1.85
C ILE A 183 8.77 9.40 2.34
N GLY A 184 9.63 8.78 1.53
CA GLY A 184 10.38 7.58 1.91
C GLY A 184 11.34 7.80 3.08
N LEU A 185 12.08 8.91 3.08
CA LEU A 185 12.97 9.30 4.17
C LEU A 185 12.21 9.58 5.48
N LEU A 186 11.11 10.32 5.40
CA LEU A 186 10.31 10.66 6.57
C LEU A 186 9.60 9.43 7.14
N THR A 187 9.11 8.53 6.28
CA THR A 187 8.59 7.22 6.68
C THR A 187 9.65 6.42 7.42
N THR A 188 10.87 6.36 6.87
CA THR A 188 12.02 5.70 7.52
C THR A 188 12.27 6.27 8.91
N CYS A 189 12.32 7.61 9.04
CA CYS A 189 12.53 8.26 10.32
C CYS A 189 11.39 7.98 11.31
N SER A 190 10.14 7.92 10.83
CA SER A 190 8.98 7.57 11.65
C SER A 190 9.08 6.14 12.20
N HIS A 191 9.41 5.17 11.35
CA HIS A 191 9.52 3.76 11.73
C HIS A 191 10.71 3.45 12.65
N SER A 192 11.79 4.23 12.56
CA SER A 192 12.98 4.07 13.39
C SER A 192 13.07 5.07 14.57
N GLY A 193 12.06 5.93 14.76
CA GLY A 193 12.02 6.90 15.86
C GLY A 193 13.07 8.02 15.78
N LEU A 194 13.60 8.31 14.60
CA LEU A 194 14.65 9.32 14.38
C LEU A 194 14.05 10.73 14.24
N VAL A 195 13.44 11.25 15.31
CA VAL A 195 12.69 12.52 15.29
C VAL A 195 13.55 13.72 14.86
N GLU A 196 14.77 13.83 15.40
CA GLU A 196 15.67 14.94 15.07
C GLU A 196 16.09 14.91 13.60
N GLU A 197 16.39 13.72 13.07
CA GLU A 197 16.82 13.54 11.69
C GLU A 197 15.66 13.79 10.72
N GLY A 198 14.47 13.27 11.04
CA GLY A 198 13.24 13.55 10.30
C GLY A 198 12.94 15.06 10.21
N CYS A 199 13.12 15.80 11.31
CA CYS A 199 12.98 17.26 11.31
C CYS A 199 14.00 17.96 10.41
N LYS A 200 15.26 17.50 10.36
CA LYS A 200 16.29 18.07 9.47
C LYS A 200 15.95 17.80 8.01
N ILE A 201 15.60 16.55 7.69
CA ILE A 201 15.21 16.13 6.34
C ILE A 201 14.00 16.94 5.86
N PHE A 202 12.97 17.08 6.69
CA PHE A 202 11.77 17.87 6.38
C PHE A 202 12.08 19.34 6.08
N LYS A 203 13.02 19.95 6.79
CA LYS A 203 13.47 21.33 6.51
C LYS A 203 14.26 21.42 5.21
N SER A 204 15.23 20.52 5.03
CA SER A 204 16.08 20.48 3.82
C SER A 204 15.27 20.31 2.53
N MET A 205 14.15 19.57 2.59
CA MET A 205 13.23 19.37 1.48
C MET A 205 12.82 20.71 0.83
N VAL A 206 12.42 21.67 1.65
CA VAL A 206 11.96 22.99 1.18
C VAL A 206 13.14 23.93 0.93
N GLU A 207 14.10 23.98 1.87
CA GLU A 207 15.18 24.97 1.87
C GLU A 207 16.26 24.67 0.82
N ASP A 208 16.71 23.41 0.73
CA ASP A 208 17.85 23.02 -0.11
C ASP A 208 17.41 22.49 -1.47
N TYR A 209 16.28 21.78 -1.51
CA TYR A 209 15.79 21.10 -2.72
C TYR A 209 14.60 21.80 -3.40
N GLY A 210 13.95 22.75 -2.73
CA GLY A 210 12.80 23.47 -3.28
C GLY A 210 11.58 22.59 -3.55
N VAL A 211 11.47 21.46 -2.84
CA VAL A 211 10.38 20.50 -2.97
C VAL A 211 9.16 21.02 -2.21
N ALA A 212 8.01 21.04 -2.87
CA ALA A 212 6.80 21.64 -2.32
C ALA A 212 6.21 20.77 -1.20
N LEU A 213 5.69 21.43 -0.16
CA LEU A 213 5.08 20.73 0.96
C LEU A 213 3.72 20.12 0.58
N GLU A 214 3.68 18.81 0.43
CA GLU A 214 2.46 18.01 0.22
C GLU A 214 1.96 17.33 1.51
N VAL A 215 0.70 16.89 1.51
CA VAL A 215 0.05 16.27 2.68
C VAL A 215 0.78 15.04 3.17
N ASP A 216 1.33 14.24 2.26
CA ASP A 216 2.03 12.99 2.59
C ASP A 216 3.31 13.22 3.41
N HIS A 217 4.00 14.35 3.20
CA HIS A 217 5.13 14.71 4.05
C HIS A 217 4.67 15.06 5.47
N VAL A 218 3.55 15.77 5.59
CA VAL A 218 2.97 16.18 6.87
C VAL A 218 2.44 14.98 7.64
N THR A 219 1.77 14.04 6.97
CA THR A 219 1.29 12.81 7.61
C THR A 219 2.45 11.97 8.15
N CYS A 220 3.57 11.87 7.42
CA CYS A 220 4.77 11.19 7.91
C CYS A 220 5.37 11.85 9.15
N MET A 221 5.43 13.20 9.18
CA MET A 221 5.90 13.95 10.36
C MET A 221 4.97 13.80 11.56
N ILE A 222 3.65 13.84 11.33
CA ILE A 222 2.64 13.64 12.38
C ILE A 222 2.71 12.22 12.94
N ASP A 223 2.87 11.20 12.09
CA ASP A 223 3.07 9.81 12.52
C ASP A 223 4.36 9.67 13.36
N MET A 224 5.45 10.31 12.93
CA MET A 224 6.74 10.31 13.65
C MET A 224 6.63 10.97 15.02
N PHE A 225 6.05 12.17 15.10
CA PHE A 225 5.78 12.85 16.37
C PHE A 225 4.80 12.07 17.23
N GLY A 226 3.79 11.48 16.59
CA GLY A 226 2.81 10.60 17.20
C GLY A 226 3.49 9.47 17.94
N ARG A 227 4.23 8.60 17.26
CA ARG A 227 4.92 7.43 17.82
C ARG A 227 5.95 7.76 18.89
N SER A 228 6.50 8.96 18.86
CA SER A 228 7.50 9.43 19.83
C SER A 228 6.89 10.20 21.02
N GLY A 229 5.56 10.36 21.06
CA GLY A 229 4.84 11.05 22.14
C GLY A 229 4.81 12.58 22.04
N HIS A 230 5.34 13.17 20.96
CA HIS A 230 5.38 14.62 20.70
C HIS A 230 4.05 15.12 20.11
N LEU A 231 2.94 14.85 20.81
CA LEU A 231 1.58 15.14 20.31
C LEU A 231 1.28 16.63 20.14
N ALA A 232 1.97 17.50 20.89
CA ALA A 232 1.80 18.95 20.78
C ALA A 232 2.35 19.46 19.44
N GLU A 233 3.55 19.02 19.07
CA GLU A 233 4.22 19.31 17.81
C GLU A 233 3.44 18.72 16.64
N ALA A 234 2.90 17.51 16.79
CA ALA A 234 2.01 16.88 15.80
C ALA A 234 0.75 17.73 15.55
N LYS A 235 0.11 18.24 16.61
CA LYS A 235 -1.07 19.12 16.52
C LYS A 235 -0.74 20.47 15.89
N GLU A 236 0.38 21.07 16.27
CA GLU A 236 0.83 22.35 15.72
C GLU A 236 1.06 22.22 14.21
N LEU A 237 1.78 21.17 13.78
CA LEU A 237 2.06 20.93 12.37
C LEU A 237 0.79 20.67 11.56
N ALA A 238 -0.13 19.85 12.08
CA ALA A 238 -1.42 19.60 11.43
C ALA A 238 -2.21 20.91 11.24
N THR A 239 -2.25 21.74 12.28
CA THR A 239 -2.97 23.02 12.27
C THR A 239 -2.35 24.00 11.27
N ALA A 240 -1.02 24.13 11.29
CA ALA A 240 -0.28 24.99 10.38
C ALA A 240 -0.51 24.58 8.91
N TYR A 241 -0.39 23.29 8.59
CA TYR A 241 -0.62 22.79 7.24
C TYR A 241 -2.05 23.06 6.75
N ASN A 242 -3.06 22.76 7.58
CA ASN A 242 -4.45 23.02 7.21
C ASN A 242 -4.74 24.52 7.02
N SER A 243 -4.11 25.39 7.81
CA SER A 243 -4.24 26.85 7.62
C SER A 243 -3.66 27.32 6.28
N LEU A 244 -2.61 26.67 5.78
CA LEU A 244 -2.02 26.95 4.46
C LEU A 244 -2.94 26.46 3.33
N VAL A 245 -3.51 25.26 3.48
CA VAL A 245 -4.30 24.59 2.43
C VAL A 245 -5.75 25.07 2.38
N ASN A 246 -6.37 25.52 3.48
CA ASN A 246 -7.77 25.97 3.51
C ASN A 246 -8.09 27.17 2.59
N ASN A 247 -7.09 27.84 2.04
CA ASN A 247 -7.27 28.84 0.97
C ASN A 247 -7.48 28.22 -0.42
N ALA A 248 -7.22 26.92 -0.56
CA ALA A 248 -7.56 26.07 -1.68
C ALA A 248 -8.75 25.18 -1.29
N SER A 249 -9.75 25.08 -2.15
CA SER A 249 -11.07 24.47 -1.92
C SER A 249 -11.10 22.95 -1.66
N SER A 250 -10.00 22.34 -1.20
CA SER A 250 -9.89 20.92 -0.85
C SER A 250 -9.83 20.74 0.68
N ASN A 251 -10.87 20.15 1.25
CA ASN A 251 -10.88 19.73 2.66
C ASN A 251 -9.97 18.49 2.79
N ASN A 252 -8.74 18.65 3.27
CA ASN A 252 -7.75 17.57 3.31
C ASN A 252 -7.69 16.94 4.71
N ASN A 253 -8.44 15.86 4.91
CA ASN A 253 -8.59 15.21 6.22
C ASN A 253 -7.37 14.37 6.64
N SER A 254 -6.49 13.98 5.71
CA SER A 254 -5.44 12.96 5.96
C SER A 254 -4.46 13.34 7.07
N SER A 255 -4.09 14.63 7.21
CA SER A 255 -3.22 15.08 8.30
C SER A 255 -3.90 14.96 9.68
N TRP A 256 -5.21 15.21 9.76
CA TRP A 256 -5.98 15.07 10.99
C TRP A 256 -6.22 13.60 11.33
N GLU A 257 -6.42 12.75 10.33
CA GLU A 257 -6.52 11.30 10.50
C GLU A 257 -5.21 10.70 11.03
N ALA A 258 -4.05 11.12 10.49
CA ALA A 258 -2.75 10.75 11.02
C ALA A 258 -2.60 11.15 12.50
N LEU A 259 -3.06 12.35 12.87
CA LEU A 259 -3.04 12.82 14.26
C LEU A 259 -4.00 12.02 15.16
N LEU A 260 -5.16 11.62 14.65
CA LEU A 260 -6.11 10.77 15.38
C LEU A 260 -5.51 9.37 15.61
N GLY A 261 -4.80 8.82 14.62
CA GLY A 261 -4.02 7.59 14.75
C GLY A 261 -2.95 7.71 15.84
N ALA A 262 -2.17 8.78 15.83
CA ALA A 262 -1.18 9.09 16.88
C ALA A 262 -1.81 9.17 18.29
N CYS A 263 -2.98 9.81 18.41
CA CYS A 263 -3.72 9.87 19.67
C CYS A 263 -4.14 8.49 20.17
N SER A 264 -4.55 7.60 19.26
CA SER A 264 -4.92 6.21 19.61
C SER A 264 -3.75 5.43 20.19
N THR A 265 -2.53 5.68 19.70
CA THR A 265 -1.31 5.00 20.20
C THR A 265 -0.93 5.44 21.61
N HIS A 266 -1.18 6.71 21.96
CA HIS A 266 -0.80 7.30 23.26
C HIS A 266 -1.97 7.54 24.22
N TRP A 267 -3.15 6.97 23.94
CA TRP A 267 -4.35 7.07 24.78
C TRP A 267 -4.79 8.50 25.11
N HIS A 268 -4.45 9.47 24.24
CA HIS A 268 -4.67 10.89 24.50
C HIS A 268 -6.10 11.31 24.12
N THR A 269 -7.08 10.85 24.90
CA THR A 269 -8.51 10.92 24.59
C THR A 269 -9.08 12.32 24.37
N GLU A 270 -8.53 13.34 25.04
CA GLU A 270 -9.01 14.73 24.89
C GLU A 270 -8.65 15.29 23.51
N LEU A 271 -7.38 15.18 23.12
CA LEU A 271 -6.91 15.58 21.79
C LEU A 271 -7.64 14.79 20.68
N GLY A 272 -7.83 13.48 20.84
CA GLY A 272 -8.59 12.70 19.87
C GLY A 272 -10.05 13.13 19.72
N ARG A 273 -10.68 13.65 20.79
CA ARG A 273 -12.03 14.24 20.75
C ARG A 273 -12.02 15.62 20.07
N GLU A 274 -10.98 16.42 20.25
CA GLU A 274 -10.84 17.68 19.52
C GLU A 274 -10.69 17.41 18.01
N VAL A 275 -9.81 16.47 17.65
CA VAL A 275 -9.57 16.08 16.25
C VAL A 275 -10.83 15.50 15.60
N SER A 276 -11.61 14.69 16.31
CA SER A 276 -12.88 14.15 15.76
C SER A 276 -13.92 15.23 15.45
N LYS A 277 -13.94 16.33 16.22
CA LYS A 277 -14.78 17.50 15.93
C LYS A 277 -14.29 18.23 14.68
N VAL A 278 -12.97 18.39 14.52
CA VAL A 278 -12.35 19.06 13.35
C VAL A 278 -12.58 18.27 12.06
N LEU A 279 -12.42 16.94 12.12
CA LEU A 279 -12.72 16.01 11.04
C LEU A 279 -14.21 15.99 10.66
N LYS A 280 -15.06 16.68 11.43
CA LYS A 280 -16.51 16.63 11.32
C LYS A 280 -16.97 15.20 11.13
N ILE A 281 -16.62 14.29 12.03
CA ILE A 281 -17.08 12.89 11.97
C ILE A 281 -18.64 12.81 11.98
N ALA A 282 -19.35 13.92 12.18
CA ALA A 282 -20.77 14.09 11.88
C ALA A 282 -21.16 14.12 10.37
N GLU A 283 -20.25 14.42 9.43
CA GLU A 283 -20.44 14.50 7.97
C GLU A 283 -19.94 13.22 7.23
N PRO A 284 -20.45 12.89 6.04
CA PRO A 284 -20.61 11.49 5.59
C PRO A 284 -19.44 10.76 4.88
N SER A 285 -18.17 11.20 4.91
CA SER A 285 -17.21 10.69 3.91
C SER A 285 -16.11 9.72 4.35
N GLU A 286 -15.70 9.61 5.61
CA GLU A 286 -14.46 8.87 5.95
C GLU A 286 -14.67 7.68 6.90
N GLU A 287 -14.77 6.46 6.37
CA GLU A 287 -14.82 5.22 7.15
C GLU A 287 -13.60 5.08 8.09
N MET A 288 -12.43 5.57 7.66
CA MET A 288 -11.16 5.48 8.40
C MET A 288 -11.19 6.29 9.71
N SER A 289 -11.71 7.52 9.66
CA SER A 289 -11.84 8.41 10.82
C SER A 289 -12.66 7.76 11.97
N PHE A 290 -13.75 7.07 11.63
CA PHE A 290 -14.56 6.33 12.61
C PHE A 290 -13.82 5.13 13.21
N VAL A 291 -13.07 4.39 12.38
CA VAL A 291 -12.25 3.26 12.85
C VAL A 291 -11.17 3.74 13.82
N LEU A 292 -10.45 4.81 13.49
CA LEU A 292 -9.41 5.38 14.35
C LEU A 292 -9.96 5.90 15.68
N LEU A 293 -11.12 6.57 15.65
CA LEU A 293 -11.80 7.03 16.87
C LEU A 293 -12.26 5.86 17.76
N THR A 294 -12.79 4.81 17.14
CA THR A 294 -13.18 3.58 17.84
C THR A 294 -11.97 2.92 18.50
N ASN A 295 -10.84 2.83 17.78
CA ASN A 295 -9.60 2.26 18.30
C ASN A 295 -9.04 3.07 19.47
N LEU A 296 -9.11 4.41 19.42
CA LEU A 296 -8.74 5.29 20.53
C LEU A 296 -9.59 5.02 21.78
N TYR A 297 -10.91 4.90 21.64
CA TYR A 297 -11.78 4.63 22.77
C TYR A 297 -11.57 3.23 23.35
N CYS A 298 -11.41 2.22 22.50
CA CYS A 298 -11.08 0.86 22.95
C CYS A 298 -9.75 0.81 23.70
N SER A 299 -8.69 1.36 23.12
CA SER A 299 -7.36 1.39 23.73
C SER A 299 -7.35 2.14 25.07
N SER A 300 -8.21 3.16 25.21
CA SER A 300 -8.34 3.96 26.45
C SER A 300 -9.35 3.39 27.45
N GLY A 301 -9.88 2.18 27.22
CA GLY A 301 -10.86 1.53 28.12
C GLY A 301 -12.26 2.15 28.12
N ARG A 302 -12.57 3.06 27.19
CA ARG A 302 -13.84 3.77 27.04
C ARG A 302 -14.80 2.99 26.14
N TRP A 303 -15.19 1.81 26.61
CA TRP A 303 -15.96 0.84 25.82
C TRP A 303 -17.34 1.33 25.40
N LYS A 304 -18.00 2.15 26.23
CA LYS A 304 -19.32 2.72 25.93
C LYS A 304 -19.24 3.67 24.73
N GLU A 305 -18.27 4.57 24.75
CA GLU A 305 -18.06 5.51 23.65
C GLU A 305 -17.62 4.78 22.36
N ALA A 306 -16.83 3.70 22.48
CA ALA A 306 -16.52 2.86 21.33
C ALA A 306 -17.75 2.14 20.75
N GLU A 307 -18.66 1.68 21.60
CA GLU A 307 -19.93 1.06 21.17
C GLU A 307 -20.83 2.08 20.47
N ASP A 308 -20.94 3.31 21.02
CA ASP A 308 -21.75 4.37 20.44
C ASP A 308 -21.25 4.76 19.04
N VAL A 309 -19.92 4.90 18.86
CA VAL A 309 -19.31 5.16 17.54
C VAL A 309 -19.58 4.00 16.57
N ARG A 310 -19.47 2.74 17.01
CA ARG A 310 -19.76 1.57 16.16
C ARG A 310 -21.23 1.49 15.76
N ARG A 311 -22.14 1.80 16.68
CA ARG A 311 -23.59 1.85 16.42
C ARG A 311 -23.88 2.84 15.29
N GLU A 312 -23.28 4.02 15.38
CA GLU A 312 -23.39 5.07 14.36
C GLU A 312 -22.82 4.62 13.00
N MET A 313 -21.69 3.90 12.97
CA MET A 313 -21.16 3.32 11.73
C MET A 313 -22.16 2.38 11.04
N VAL A 314 -22.82 1.52 11.82
CA VAL A 314 -23.81 0.55 11.32
C VAL A 314 -25.08 1.24 10.84
N GLU A 315 -25.60 2.20 11.60
CA GLU A 315 -26.78 2.99 11.23
C GLU A 315 -26.58 3.74 9.92
N ARG A 316 -25.34 4.14 9.63
CA ARG A 316 -24.95 4.84 8.40
C ARG A 316 -24.60 3.88 7.24
N GLY A 317 -24.67 2.57 7.45
CA GLY A 317 -24.43 1.56 6.41
C GLY A 317 -22.96 1.38 6.01
N MET A 318 -22.01 1.86 6.83
CA MET A 318 -20.58 1.70 6.55
C MET A 318 -20.17 0.22 6.68
N LYS A 319 -19.36 -0.27 5.74
CA LYS A 319 -18.89 -1.67 5.75
C LYS A 319 -17.42 -1.71 6.16
N LYS A 320 -17.15 -2.02 7.42
CA LYS A 320 -15.78 -2.29 7.86
C LYS A 320 -15.25 -3.55 7.16
N THR A 321 -14.14 -3.43 6.45
CA THR A 321 -13.37 -4.59 5.99
C THR A 321 -12.81 -5.30 7.22
N PRO A 322 -13.14 -6.58 7.47
CA PRO A 322 -12.60 -7.29 8.61
C PRO A 322 -11.08 -7.43 8.44
N GLY A 323 -10.35 -7.30 9.55
CA GLY A 323 -8.92 -7.59 9.54
C GLY A 323 -8.71 -9.06 9.17
N CYS A 324 -7.76 -9.34 8.31
CA CYS A 324 -7.40 -10.70 7.93
C CYS A 324 -5.89 -10.89 7.96
N SER A 325 -5.48 -12.09 8.35
CA SER A 325 -4.13 -12.60 8.13
C SER A 325 -4.23 -13.93 7.40
N TRP A 326 -3.17 -14.37 6.75
CA TRP A 326 -3.14 -15.69 6.13
C TRP A 326 -1.74 -16.27 6.17
N ILE A 327 -1.68 -17.60 6.13
CA ILE A 327 -0.43 -18.35 6.04
C ILE A 327 -0.52 -19.33 4.88
N GLU A 328 0.62 -19.62 4.26
CA GLU A 328 0.74 -20.68 3.25
C GLU A 328 1.56 -21.84 3.83
N VAL A 329 0.96 -23.03 3.88
CA VAL A 329 1.63 -24.27 4.32
C VAL A 329 1.41 -25.33 3.25
N GLY A 330 2.49 -25.79 2.61
CA GLY A 330 2.42 -26.85 1.59
C GLY A 330 1.53 -26.49 0.39
N ASN A 331 1.62 -25.25 -0.11
CA ASN A 331 0.78 -24.67 -1.18
C ASN A 331 -0.72 -24.54 -0.83
N GLN A 332 -1.09 -24.67 0.44
CA GLN A 332 -2.43 -24.38 0.92
C GLN A 332 -2.42 -23.08 1.70
N VAL A 333 -3.21 -22.09 1.23
CA VAL A 333 -3.41 -20.82 1.94
C VAL A 333 -4.55 -21.00 2.94
N SER A 334 -4.28 -20.66 4.20
CA SER A 334 -5.26 -20.61 5.27
C SER A 334 -5.41 -19.17 5.73
N ALA A 335 -6.61 -18.60 5.53
CA ALA A 335 -6.94 -17.26 5.98
C ALA A 335 -7.55 -17.30 7.39
N PHE A 336 -7.27 -16.27 8.17
CA PHE A 336 -7.80 -16.01 9.50
C PHE A 336 -8.43 -14.63 9.45
N VAL A 337 -9.76 -14.57 9.50
CA VAL A 337 -10.51 -13.32 9.41
C VAL A 337 -11.07 -12.99 10.79
N VAL A 338 -10.92 -11.75 11.23
CA VAL A 338 -11.43 -11.30 12.54
C VAL A 338 -12.93 -11.55 12.63
N GLY A 339 -13.35 -12.34 13.62
CA GLY A 339 -14.75 -12.72 13.85
C GLY A 339 -15.20 -13.97 13.08
N ASP A 340 -14.33 -14.56 12.26
CA ASP A 340 -14.57 -15.82 11.58
C ASP A 340 -13.88 -16.97 12.32
N CYS A 341 -14.69 -17.77 13.02
CA CYS A 341 -14.23 -18.94 13.76
C CYS A 341 -14.49 -20.25 13.01
N THR A 342 -15.03 -20.22 11.78
CA THR A 342 -15.58 -21.41 11.12
C THR A 342 -14.96 -21.74 9.77
N SER A 343 -14.27 -20.78 9.13
CA SER A 343 -13.68 -20.99 7.80
C SER A 343 -12.37 -21.80 7.80
N ASN A 344 -11.65 -21.87 8.92
CA ASN A 344 -10.41 -22.63 9.00
C ASN A 344 -10.63 -24.00 9.68
N PRO A 345 -10.50 -25.12 8.94
CA PRO A 345 -10.77 -26.46 9.48
C PRO A 345 -9.80 -26.91 10.58
N ARG A 346 -8.70 -26.18 10.84
CA ARG A 346 -7.72 -26.46 11.90
C ARG A 346 -7.75 -25.45 13.04
N ILE A 347 -8.76 -24.59 13.12
CA ILE A 347 -8.78 -23.51 14.11
C ILE A 347 -8.83 -24.01 15.55
N GLU A 348 -9.47 -25.15 15.80
CA GLU A 348 -9.51 -25.81 17.12
C GLU A 348 -8.12 -26.32 17.52
N GLU A 349 -7.44 -27.07 16.65
CA GLU A 349 -6.07 -27.57 16.88
C GLU A 349 -5.07 -26.42 17.13
N LEU A 350 -5.18 -25.34 16.36
CA LEU A 350 -4.36 -24.14 16.53
C LEU A 350 -4.64 -23.44 17.86
N SER A 351 -5.90 -23.36 18.27
CA SER A 351 -6.31 -22.73 19.55
C SER A 351 -5.82 -23.55 20.75
N GLU A 352 -5.88 -24.88 20.67
CA GLU A 352 -5.30 -25.77 21.68
C GLU A 352 -3.78 -25.59 21.77
N THR A 353 -3.09 -25.57 20.62
CA THR A 353 -1.64 -25.39 20.58
C THR A 353 -1.21 -24.04 21.16
N ILE A 354 -1.90 -22.95 20.81
CA ILE A 354 -1.64 -21.61 21.36
C ILE A 354 -1.87 -21.60 22.87
N SER A 355 -2.94 -22.23 23.35
CA SER A 355 -3.23 -22.35 24.77
C SER A 355 -2.10 -23.07 25.50
N CYS A 356 -1.58 -24.18 24.95
CA CYS A 356 -0.43 -24.87 25.52
C CYS A 356 0.82 -23.99 25.57
N LEU A 357 1.12 -23.25 24.49
CA LEU A 357 2.29 -22.35 24.43
C LEU A 357 2.19 -21.15 25.39
N GLN A 358 0.98 -20.68 25.70
CA GLN A 358 0.75 -19.61 26.68
C GLN A 358 0.92 -20.07 28.13
N TYR A 359 0.83 -21.39 28.40
CA TYR A 359 1.09 -21.95 29.73
C TYR A 359 2.58 -22.24 29.99
N ASP A 360 3.40 -22.33 28.93
CA ASP A 360 4.84 -22.62 29.01
C ASP A 360 5.74 -21.36 28.94
N MET A 361 5.16 -20.15 28.84
CA MET A 361 5.83 -18.85 29.05
C MET A 361 5.42 -18.24 30.38
#